data_AF-A0AA38ZE46-F1
#
_entry.id   AF-A0AA38ZE46-F1
#
_cell.length_a   1.000
_cell.length_b   1.000
_cell.length_c   1.000
_cell.angle_alpha   90.00
_cell.angle_beta   90.00
_cell.angle_gamma   90.00
#
_symmetry.space_group_name_H-M   'P 1'
#
loop_
_entity.id
_entity.type
_entity.pdbx_description
1 polymer ?
#
loop_
_entity_poly.entity_id
_entity_poly.type
_entity_poly.pdbx_seq_one_letter_code
_entity_poly.pdbx_strand_id
1 'polypeptide(L)'
;MGDAFKFFVTLANCMVLEFLIVSLQIDPELSRTVIVSTKLDTKIPQFARASDVEVFLSPPACTLDGFILGDSPFFTSVPSGRVGSGPESIYRSNDEFKQAISLREMEDIASLEEKLGRLLSEQERSRIGVSKLRLFLEELLQKRYMDSVPLIIPLLEKEYRGTTRKLNDLNRELSTLDEAKLKEKGRTFHDLFLTKLSLLLKGTVVAPPEKFGETLQDERVNGGAFVGTDGLQFPQKLIPNAGMRLYGGAQYHRAMAEFRFVVGGIKCPPITREEIVNACGVEDIHDGTNYSRTACVIAVAKARDTFEPFLHQLGCRLLHILKRLLPISVFLLQKDGEYLSGHEVFLRRVASAFNNFAESTERECHEKCMEDLVSTTRYVTWSLHNKNRAGLRQFLDSFGGTEQSAASGNSISAGLAQESSFGSVTNDKPDIKPKADVKLSHLASGIDSATCAQTTETRLADLLDNTLWNRRLAPSSERIVYALVQQIFHGIREYFLASAELKFNCFLLMPVVDKLPALLREDLESAFEDDLDNVFDITNLRHSLGVRKRDTEIELKRIQRLKEKFRQIHEQLCLHQVMSKLSPVSVSH
;
A
#
# COMPACT_ATOMS: atom_id res chain seq x y z
N MET A 1 -25.44 -8.15 63.08
CA MET A 1 -25.05 -7.01 62.21
C MET A 1 -25.50 -5.64 62.72
N GLY A 2 -26.64 -5.50 63.41
CA GLY A 2 -27.13 -4.20 63.90
C GLY A 2 -26.32 -3.56 65.05
N ASP A 3 -25.77 -4.36 65.96
CA ASP A 3 -25.05 -3.82 67.13
C ASP A 3 -23.58 -3.48 66.85
N ALA A 4 -22.94 -4.18 65.90
CA ALA A 4 -21.61 -3.80 65.39
C ALA A 4 -21.65 -2.46 64.65
N PHE A 5 -22.76 -2.15 63.96
CA PHE A 5 -22.97 -0.87 63.29
C PHE A 5 -23.18 0.29 64.27
N LYS A 6 -23.88 0.04 65.39
CA LYS A 6 -24.04 1.04 66.47
C LYS A 6 -22.73 1.34 67.20
N PHE A 7 -21.87 0.34 67.39
CA PHE A 7 -20.55 0.57 67.96
C PHE A 7 -19.67 1.42 67.04
N PHE A 8 -19.76 1.18 65.72
CA PHE A 8 -19.06 1.97 64.69
C PHE A 8 -19.49 3.46 64.66
N VAL A 9 -20.78 3.74 64.90
CA VAL A 9 -21.32 5.11 64.95
C VAL A 9 -20.87 5.87 66.20
N THR A 10 -20.52 5.17 67.29
CA THR A 10 -20.19 5.82 68.57
C THR A 10 -18.70 6.19 68.67
N LEU A 11 -17.82 5.48 67.94
CA LEU A 11 -16.37 5.72 67.97
C LEU A 11 -15.88 6.80 67.00
N ALA A 12 -16.60 7.07 65.91
CA ALA A 12 -16.05 7.83 64.79
C ALA A 12 -16.92 9.03 64.41
N ASN A 13 -16.41 10.23 64.66
CA ASN A 13 -16.87 11.42 63.96
C ASN A 13 -16.76 11.17 62.44
N CYS A 14 -17.78 11.57 61.66
CA CYS A 14 -18.04 11.28 60.23
C CYS A 14 -16.86 11.26 59.23
N MET A 15 -15.67 11.78 59.53
CA MET A 15 -14.53 11.82 58.60
C MET A 15 -13.66 10.55 58.59
N VAL A 16 -13.72 9.69 59.62
CA VAL A 16 -12.89 8.46 59.70
C VAL A 16 -13.40 7.36 58.77
N LEU A 17 -14.70 7.34 58.44
CA LEU A 17 -15.30 6.31 57.60
C LEU A 17 -14.83 6.42 56.14
N GLU A 18 -14.74 7.62 55.56
CA GLU A 18 -14.37 7.78 54.15
C GLU A 18 -12.93 7.34 53.87
N PHE A 19 -11.97 7.77 54.70
CA PHE A 19 -10.58 7.38 54.53
C PHE A 19 -10.35 5.88 54.77
N LEU A 20 -11.02 5.30 55.77
CA LEU A 20 -10.90 3.87 56.05
C LEU A 20 -11.54 3.02 54.94
N ILE A 21 -12.67 3.44 54.37
CA ILE A 21 -13.31 2.75 53.24
C ILE A 21 -12.40 2.79 52.01
N VAL A 22 -11.80 3.93 51.69
CA VAL A 22 -10.85 4.05 50.57
C VAL A 22 -9.60 3.19 50.81
N SER A 23 -9.07 3.19 52.04
CA SER A 23 -7.93 2.34 52.40
C SER A 23 -8.25 0.85 52.30
N LEU A 24 -9.42 0.39 52.77
CA LEU A 24 -9.83 -1.02 52.68
C LEU A 24 -10.10 -1.49 51.24
N GLN A 25 -10.45 -0.58 50.32
CA GLN A 25 -10.54 -0.90 48.89
C GLN A 25 -9.17 -1.20 48.26
N ILE A 26 -8.10 -0.57 48.79
CA ILE A 26 -6.74 -0.64 48.22
C ILE A 26 -5.86 -1.64 48.98
N ASP A 27 -6.05 -1.77 50.29
CA ASP A 27 -5.31 -2.61 51.24
C ASP A 27 -6.31 -3.32 52.19
N PRO A 28 -6.99 -4.39 51.72
CA PRO A 28 -8.04 -5.06 52.49
C PRO A 28 -7.55 -5.67 53.80
N GLU A 29 -6.28 -6.09 53.84
CA GLU A 29 -5.63 -6.69 55.00
C GLU A 29 -4.98 -5.64 55.93
N LEU A 30 -5.02 -4.35 55.57
CA LEU A 30 -4.38 -3.25 56.29
C LEU A 30 -2.86 -3.46 56.52
N SER A 31 -2.23 -4.28 55.67
CA SER A 31 -0.84 -4.71 55.75
C SER A 31 0.19 -3.58 55.56
N ARG A 32 -0.24 -2.46 54.95
CA ARG A 32 0.56 -1.26 54.68
C ARG A 32 -0.13 0.02 55.15
N THR A 33 -1.13 -0.08 56.01
CA THR A 33 -1.95 1.04 56.49
C THR A 33 -1.84 1.20 58.00
N VAL A 34 -1.48 2.41 58.48
CA VAL A 34 -1.43 2.74 59.91
C VAL A 34 -2.68 3.54 60.28
N ILE A 35 -3.42 3.08 61.30
CA ILE A 35 -4.63 3.76 61.78
C ILE A 35 -4.27 4.75 62.88
N VAL A 36 -4.71 6.01 62.71
CA VAL A 36 -4.49 7.09 63.68
C VAL A 36 -5.81 7.77 63.99
N SER A 37 -6.22 7.72 65.26
CA SER A 37 -7.32 8.50 65.80
C SER A 37 -6.79 9.84 66.32
N THR A 38 -7.38 10.94 65.86
CA THR A 38 -7.01 12.30 66.27
C THR A 38 -8.06 12.90 67.20
N LYS A 39 -7.75 14.05 67.82
CA LYS A 39 -8.65 14.79 68.72
C LYS A 39 -9.06 13.99 69.96
N LEU A 40 -8.13 13.19 70.49
CA LEU A 40 -8.37 12.37 71.68
C LEU A 40 -8.77 13.24 72.88
N ASP A 41 -8.17 14.43 73.02
CA ASP A 41 -8.50 15.49 73.98
C ASP A 41 -10.00 15.82 74.05
N THR A 42 -10.67 15.86 72.90
CA THR A 42 -12.12 16.13 72.85
C THR A 42 -12.98 14.92 73.17
N LYS A 43 -12.42 13.71 73.01
CA LYS A 43 -13.12 12.44 73.24
C LYS A 43 -13.04 11.98 74.70
N ILE A 44 -11.92 12.21 75.38
CA ILE A 44 -11.73 11.80 76.79
C ILE A 44 -12.87 12.29 77.72
N PRO A 45 -13.33 13.56 77.65
CA PRO A 45 -14.41 14.05 78.51
C PRO A 45 -15.78 13.40 78.22
N GLN A 46 -15.97 12.82 77.03
CA GLN A 46 -17.23 12.20 76.61
C GLN A 46 -17.42 10.79 77.22
N PHE A 47 -16.38 10.20 77.77
CA PHE A 47 -16.48 8.90 78.44
C PHE A 47 -17.17 9.03 79.80
N ALA A 48 -18.28 8.31 79.95
CA ALA A 48 -19.08 8.26 81.16
C ALA A 48 -18.61 7.14 82.12
N ARG A 49 -18.07 6.04 81.58
CA ARG A 49 -17.62 4.88 82.37
C ARG A 49 -16.21 4.44 81.96
N ALA A 50 -15.46 3.86 82.90
CA ALA A 50 -14.16 3.26 82.64
C ALA A 50 -14.21 2.18 81.54
N SER A 51 -15.30 1.39 81.49
CA SER A 51 -15.53 0.39 80.43
C SER A 51 -15.55 0.98 79.03
N ASP A 52 -16.02 2.22 78.88
CA ASP A 52 -16.10 2.89 77.58
C ASP A 52 -14.69 3.24 77.07
N VAL A 53 -13.78 3.59 77.99
CA VAL A 53 -12.37 3.87 77.70
C VAL A 53 -11.64 2.58 77.32
N GLU A 54 -11.88 1.48 78.04
CA GLU A 54 -11.23 0.19 77.75
C GLU A 54 -11.61 -0.35 76.38
N VAL A 55 -12.89 -0.30 76.01
CA VAL A 55 -13.33 -0.73 74.68
C VAL A 55 -12.86 0.22 73.57
N PHE A 56 -12.66 1.50 73.89
CA PHE A 56 -12.10 2.47 72.94
C PHE A 56 -10.61 2.24 72.66
N LEU A 57 -9.80 1.98 73.70
CA LEU A 57 -8.36 1.74 73.58
C LEU A 57 -8.04 0.33 73.08
N SER A 58 -8.90 -0.66 73.38
CA SER A 58 -8.75 -2.05 72.98
C SER A 58 -10.05 -2.59 72.35
N PRO A 59 -10.34 -2.23 71.09
CA PRO A 59 -11.54 -2.70 70.41
C PRO A 59 -11.54 -4.23 70.25
N PRO A 60 -12.71 -4.92 70.34
CA PRO A 60 -12.80 -6.37 70.24
C PRO A 60 -12.30 -6.88 68.89
N ALA A 61 -11.54 -7.99 68.89
CA ALA A 61 -10.87 -8.56 67.70
C ALA A 61 -11.80 -8.80 66.49
N CYS A 62 -13.10 -8.99 66.70
CA CYS A 62 -14.11 -9.19 65.64
C CYS A 62 -14.54 -7.90 64.91
N THR A 63 -14.07 -6.72 65.32
CA THR A 63 -14.36 -5.44 64.64
C THR A 63 -13.32 -5.06 63.59
N LEU A 64 -12.13 -5.66 63.64
CA LEU A 64 -11.01 -5.40 62.76
C LEU A 64 -10.40 -6.76 62.39
N ASP A 65 -11.05 -7.46 61.44
CA ASP A 65 -10.74 -8.84 61.02
C ASP A 65 -9.39 -8.98 60.27
N GLY A 66 -8.50 -7.98 60.37
CA GLY A 66 -7.24 -7.89 59.65
C GLY A 66 -6.05 -7.61 60.57
N PHE A 67 -4.88 -8.14 60.21
CA PHE A 67 -3.60 -7.84 60.87
C PHE A 67 -3.23 -6.37 60.65
N ILE A 68 -3.77 -5.48 61.47
CA ILE A 68 -3.43 -4.05 61.44
C ILE A 68 -1.92 -3.91 61.63
N LEU A 69 -1.30 -3.09 60.80
CA LEU A 69 0.11 -2.78 60.91
C LEU A 69 0.41 -2.11 62.26
N GLY A 70 0.93 -2.90 63.20
CA GLY A 70 1.16 -2.49 64.59
C GLY A 70 0.06 -2.92 65.58
N ASP A 71 -0.82 -3.87 65.25
CA ASP A 71 -1.76 -4.57 66.15
C ASP A 71 -2.87 -3.72 66.80
N SER A 72 -2.75 -2.38 66.83
CA SER A 72 -3.71 -1.44 67.45
C SER A 72 -3.57 -0.02 66.87
N PRO A 73 -4.65 0.78 66.88
CA PRO A 73 -4.62 2.16 66.40
C PRO A 73 -3.82 3.08 67.35
N PHE A 74 -3.23 4.14 66.79
CA PHE A 74 -2.60 5.20 67.56
C PHE A 74 -3.60 6.30 67.90
N PHE A 75 -3.55 6.81 69.13
CA PHE A 75 -4.42 7.89 69.60
C PHE A 75 -3.59 9.14 69.85
N THR A 76 -3.99 10.26 69.22
CA THR A 76 -3.22 11.50 69.25
C THR A 76 -4.12 12.71 69.52
N SER A 77 -3.57 13.68 70.24
CA SER A 77 -4.12 15.03 70.33
C SER A 77 -3.06 16.02 69.91
N VAL A 78 -3.48 17.05 69.18
CA VAL A 78 -2.59 18.12 68.75
C VAL A 78 -3.15 19.42 69.31
N PRO A 79 -2.35 20.20 70.06
CA PRO A 79 -2.77 21.50 70.56
C PRO A 79 -3.26 22.41 69.44
N SER A 80 -4.37 23.11 69.67
CA SER A 80 -4.95 24.02 68.69
C SER A 80 -4.15 25.32 68.61
N GLY A 81 -3.57 25.63 67.46
CA GLY A 81 -2.95 26.93 67.21
C GLY A 81 -1.92 26.92 66.09
N ARG A 82 -1.59 28.11 65.59
CA ARG A 82 -0.58 28.29 64.54
C ARG A 82 0.76 28.70 65.14
N VAL A 83 1.84 28.19 64.57
CA VAL A 83 3.20 28.63 64.87
C VAL A 83 3.56 29.81 63.99
N GLY A 84 4.10 30.89 64.58
CA GLY A 84 4.54 32.06 63.82
C GLY A 84 4.90 33.25 64.71
N SER A 85 5.23 34.36 64.05
CA SER A 85 5.53 35.64 64.72
C SER A 85 4.38 36.65 64.58
N GLY A 86 3.22 36.21 64.10
CA GLY A 86 2.06 37.06 63.84
C GLY A 86 1.19 37.26 65.09
N PRO A 87 0.21 38.17 65.04
CA PRO A 87 -0.73 38.37 66.15
C PRO A 87 -1.65 37.16 66.38
N GLU A 88 -1.86 36.33 65.36
CA GLU A 88 -2.72 35.13 65.39
C GLU A 88 -1.97 33.82 65.70
N SER A 89 -0.65 33.88 65.93
CA SER A 89 0.14 32.70 66.29
C SER A 89 0.16 32.50 67.81
N ILE A 90 -0.39 31.36 68.22
CA ILE A 90 -0.45 30.93 69.62
C ILE A 90 0.94 30.46 70.10
N TYR A 91 1.76 29.92 69.19
CA TYR A 91 3.11 29.45 69.49
C TYR A 91 4.13 30.32 68.75
N ARG A 92 5.13 30.84 69.46
CA ARG A 92 6.17 31.74 68.92
C ARG A 92 7.28 30.99 68.19
N SER A 93 7.43 29.69 68.46
CA SER A 93 8.46 28.85 67.82
C SER A 93 8.02 27.40 67.65
N ASN A 94 8.70 26.67 66.76
CA ASN A 94 8.48 25.23 66.58
C ASN A 94 8.80 24.44 67.85
N ASP A 95 9.77 24.87 68.66
CA ASP A 95 10.15 24.16 69.87
C ASP A 95 9.13 24.37 71.00
N GLU A 96 8.54 25.56 71.10
CA GLU A 96 7.41 25.82 71.98
C GLU A 96 6.19 24.97 71.61
N PHE A 97 5.92 24.78 70.30
CA PHE A 97 4.86 23.89 69.85
C PHE A 97 5.14 22.42 70.16
N LYS A 98 6.38 21.95 70.01
CA LYS A 98 6.76 20.57 70.42
C LYS A 98 6.58 20.36 71.92
N GLN A 99 6.94 21.36 72.74
CA GLN A 99 6.72 21.32 74.19
C GLN A 99 5.23 21.26 74.50
N ALA A 100 4.40 22.06 73.82
CA ALA A 100 2.95 22.02 73.97
C ALA A 100 2.35 20.66 73.59
N ILE A 101 2.85 20.01 72.53
CA ILE A 101 2.45 18.63 72.18
C ILE A 101 2.81 17.67 73.31
N SER A 102 4.04 17.72 73.82
CA SER A 102 4.48 16.84 74.91
C SER A 102 3.67 17.04 76.20
N LEU A 103 3.34 18.29 76.54
CA LEU A 103 2.45 18.61 77.66
C LEU A 103 1.05 18.05 77.45
N ARG A 104 0.49 18.22 76.24
CA ARG A 104 -0.83 17.69 75.91
C ARG A 104 -0.89 16.16 75.97
N GLU A 105 0.16 15.49 75.51
CA GLU A 105 0.29 14.03 75.63
C GLU A 105 0.26 13.58 77.10
N MET A 106 0.95 14.30 77.99
CA MET A 106 0.93 14.02 79.42
C MET A 106 -0.45 14.28 80.05
N GLU A 107 -1.14 15.35 79.65
CA GLU A 107 -2.50 15.66 80.09
C GLU A 107 -3.52 14.61 79.63
N ASP A 108 -3.41 14.13 78.39
CA ASP A 108 -4.30 13.10 77.86
C ASP A 108 -4.12 11.78 78.61
N ILE A 109 -2.87 11.39 78.90
CA ILE A 109 -2.54 10.21 79.71
C ILE A 109 -3.15 10.35 81.11
N ALA A 110 -2.93 11.48 81.78
CA ALA A 110 -3.47 11.71 83.13
C ALA A 110 -5.00 11.68 83.14
N SER A 111 -5.64 12.29 82.15
CA SER A 111 -7.11 12.33 82.02
C SER A 111 -7.69 10.94 81.74
N LEU A 112 -6.99 10.10 80.97
CA LEU A 112 -7.38 8.71 80.72
C LEU A 112 -7.25 7.86 82.00
N GLU A 113 -6.13 7.98 82.72
CA GLU A 113 -5.89 7.26 83.98
C GLU A 113 -6.91 7.64 85.06
N GLU A 114 -7.29 8.92 85.14
CA GLU A 114 -8.36 9.41 86.02
C GLU A 114 -9.72 8.77 85.69
N LYS A 115 -10.07 8.69 84.39
CA LYS A 115 -11.34 8.09 83.93
C LYS A 115 -11.40 6.57 84.08
N LEU A 116 -10.26 5.90 83.94
CA LEU A 116 -10.11 4.45 84.12
C LEU A 116 -10.06 4.04 85.59
N GLY A 117 -9.61 4.94 86.48
CA GLY A 117 -9.37 4.61 87.89
C GLY A 117 -8.17 3.68 88.10
N ARG A 118 -7.32 3.51 87.08
CA ARG A 118 -6.08 2.72 87.10
C ARG A 118 -5.04 3.37 86.20
N LEU A 119 -3.76 3.03 86.44
CA LEU A 119 -2.69 3.40 85.53
C LEU A 119 -2.83 2.66 84.19
N LEU A 120 -2.40 3.30 83.10
CA LEU A 120 -2.35 2.69 81.78
C LEU A 120 -1.22 1.65 81.75
N SER A 121 -1.48 0.54 81.06
CA SER A 121 -0.44 -0.47 80.80
C SER A 121 0.63 0.09 79.85
N GLU A 122 1.82 -0.51 79.87
CA GLU A 122 2.92 -0.21 78.93
C GLU A 122 2.45 -0.28 77.46
N GLN A 123 1.58 -1.23 77.14
CA GLN A 123 1.03 -1.42 75.79
C GLN A 123 0.09 -0.28 75.40
N GLU A 124 -0.87 0.10 76.25
CA GLU A 124 -1.79 1.22 76.01
C GLU A 124 -1.00 2.54 75.88
N ARG A 125 -0.02 2.76 76.77
CA ARG A 125 0.83 3.96 76.76
C ARG A 125 1.73 4.06 75.52
N SER A 126 2.12 2.92 74.93
CA SER A 126 2.91 2.88 73.69
C SER A 126 2.14 3.37 72.45
N ARG A 127 0.80 3.51 72.54
CA ARG A 127 -0.08 3.90 71.43
C ARG A 127 -0.71 5.28 71.58
N ILE A 128 -0.41 5.97 72.68
CA ILE A 128 -0.95 7.30 72.96
C ILE A 128 0.15 8.34 72.75
N GLY A 129 -0.16 9.36 71.96
CA GLY A 129 0.70 10.51 71.69
C GLY A 129 1.38 10.50 70.32
N VAL A 130 1.65 11.71 69.83
CA VAL A 130 2.38 12.00 68.60
C VAL A 130 3.83 11.53 68.70
N SER A 131 4.46 11.63 69.87
CA SER A 131 5.83 11.17 70.11
C SER A 131 5.97 9.67 69.86
N LYS A 132 5.01 8.86 70.34
CA LYS A 132 5.03 7.41 70.15
C LYS A 132 4.69 7.01 68.72
N LEU A 133 3.70 7.67 68.10
CA LEU A 133 3.41 7.49 66.67
C LEU A 133 4.63 7.80 65.80
N ARG A 134 5.35 8.89 66.08
CA ARG A 134 6.57 9.27 65.36
C ARG A 134 7.63 8.18 65.45
N LEU A 135 7.95 7.70 66.66
CA LEU A 135 8.94 6.64 66.85
C LEU A 135 8.57 5.37 66.07
N PHE A 136 7.30 4.95 66.15
CA PHE A 136 6.81 3.80 65.39
C PHE A 136 6.96 3.99 63.88
N LEU A 137 6.59 5.16 63.34
CA LEU A 137 6.71 5.45 61.91
C LEU A 137 8.17 5.53 61.45
N GLU A 138 9.07 6.09 62.27
CA GLU A 138 10.51 6.15 61.99
C GLU A 138 11.12 4.74 61.93
N GLU A 139 10.83 3.88 62.91
CA GLU A 139 11.30 2.48 62.93
C GLU A 139 10.72 1.67 61.77
N LEU A 140 9.43 1.84 61.48
CA LEU A 140 8.77 1.14 60.38
C LEU A 140 9.35 1.57 59.04
N LEU A 141 9.54 2.88 58.83
CA LEU A 141 10.15 3.41 57.62
C LEU A 141 11.58 2.89 57.45
N GLN A 142 12.38 2.91 58.52
CA GLN A 142 13.75 2.40 58.49
C GLN A 142 13.78 0.91 58.12
N LYS A 143 12.96 0.08 58.77
CA LYS A 143 12.88 -1.36 58.48
C LYS A 143 12.47 -1.61 57.03
N ARG A 144 11.38 -0.98 56.57
CA ARG A 144 10.90 -1.12 55.19
C ARG A 144 11.94 -0.64 54.17
N TYR A 145 12.67 0.43 54.49
CA TYR A 145 13.75 0.92 53.64
C TYR A 145 14.88 -0.10 53.54
N MET A 146 15.35 -0.66 54.67
CA MET A 146 16.40 -1.69 54.68
C MET A 146 16.01 -2.96 53.93
N ASP A 147 14.76 -3.40 54.07
CA ASP A 147 14.26 -4.59 53.37
C ASP A 147 14.11 -4.33 51.86
N SER A 148 13.78 -3.10 51.45
CA SER A 148 13.47 -2.77 50.05
C SER A 148 14.69 -2.40 49.21
N VAL A 149 15.72 -1.78 49.80
CA VAL A 149 16.91 -1.32 49.06
C VAL A 149 17.64 -2.44 48.31
N PRO A 150 17.89 -3.63 48.91
CA PRO A 150 18.52 -4.75 48.21
C PRO A 150 17.75 -5.21 46.97
N LEU A 151 16.43 -4.97 46.93
CA LEU A 151 15.58 -5.30 45.77
C LEU A 151 15.58 -4.16 44.73
N ILE A 152 15.60 -2.91 45.18
CA ILE A 152 15.52 -1.73 44.30
C ILE A 152 16.84 -1.49 43.54
N ILE A 153 18.01 -1.68 44.17
CA ILE A 153 19.30 -1.42 43.52
C ILE A 153 19.49 -2.28 42.26
N PRO A 154 19.27 -3.61 42.26
CA PRO A 154 19.36 -4.42 41.05
C PRO A 154 18.38 -4.00 39.95
N LEU A 155 17.17 -3.56 40.32
CA LEU A 155 16.19 -3.04 39.35
C LEU A 155 16.70 -1.76 38.69
N LEU A 156 17.23 -0.81 39.46
CA LEU A 156 17.85 0.40 38.93
C LEU A 156 19.09 0.09 38.07
N GLU A 157 19.87 -0.93 38.41
CA GLU A 157 20.99 -1.38 37.58
C GLU A 157 20.54 -1.99 36.25
N LYS A 158 19.47 -2.77 36.26
CA LYS A 158 18.86 -3.32 35.05
C LYS A 158 18.37 -2.19 34.14
N GLU A 159 17.65 -1.22 34.68
CA GLU A 159 17.18 -0.04 33.94
C GLU A 159 18.34 0.81 33.42
N TYR A 160 19.39 1.02 34.22
CA TYR A 160 20.61 1.72 33.79
C TYR A 160 21.26 1.03 32.60
N ARG A 161 21.45 -0.30 32.66
CA ARG A 161 22.01 -1.08 31.55
C ARG A 161 21.12 -1.03 30.31
N GLY A 162 19.80 -1.12 30.49
CA GLY A 162 18.82 -1.04 29.41
C GLY A 162 18.88 0.32 28.69
N THR A 163 18.85 1.40 29.45
CA THR A 163 18.95 2.79 28.96
C THR A 163 20.31 3.05 28.29
N THR A 164 21.40 2.50 28.84
CA THR A 164 22.74 2.60 28.21
C THR A 164 22.80 1.92 26.85
N ARG A 165 22.19 0.74 26.70
CA ARG A 165 22.10 0.06 25.40
C ARG A 165 21.31 0.89 24.39
N LYS A 166 20.13 1.39 24.79
CA LYS A 166 19.31 2.28 23.95
C LYS A 166 20.10 3.51 23.49
N LEU A 167 20.86 4.14 24.39
CA LEU A 167 21.71 5.28 24.05
C LEU A 167 22.81 4.93 23.05
N ASN A 168 23.44 3.76 23.20
CA ASN A 168 24.45 3.27 22.26
C ASN A 168 23.85 2.96 20.89
N ASP A 169 22.65 2.37 20.85
CA ASP A 169 21.93 2.11 19.60
C ASP A 169 21.57 3.41 18.86
N LEU A 170 21.08 4.43 19.59
CA LEU A 170 20.81 5.77 19.03
C LEU A 170 22.09 6.46 18.51
N ASN A 171 23.22 6.31 19.22
CA ASN A 171 24.51 6.83 18.77
C ASN A 171 24.99 6.12 17.50
N ARG A 172 24.80 4.81 17.42
CA ARG A 172 25.10 4.04 16.21
C ARG A 172 24.22 4.53 15.05
N GLU A 173 22.92 4.68 15.26
CA GLU A 173 21.97 5.17 14.24
C GLU A 173 22.36 6.56 13.73
N LEU A 174 22.68 7.50 14.63
CA LEU A 174 23.23 8.81 14.29
C LEU A 174 24.54 8.72 13.47
N SER A 175 25.42 7.75 13.77
CA SER A 175 26.65 7.53 12.99
C SER A 175 26.40 6.93 11.59
N THR A 176 25.21 6.37 11.35
CA THR A 176 24.79 5.84 10.04
C THR A 176 24.14 6.89 9.14
N LEU A 177 23.81 8.06 9.68
CA LEU A 177 23.38 9.25 8.94
C LEU A 177 24.55 10.06 8.35
N ASP A 178 25.74 9.45 8.31
CA ASP A 178 26.88 10.01 7.60
C ASP A 178 26.59 10.07 6.09
N GLU A 179 26.95 11.17 5.45
CA GLU A 179 26.59 11.46 4.05
C GLU A 179 27.12 10.37 3.11
N ALA A 180 28.36 9.92 3.31
CA ALA A 180 28.98 8.87 2.51
C ALA A 180 28.20 7.54 2.62
N LYS A 181 27.78 7.17 3.84
CA LYS A 181 27.02 5.93 4.09
C LYS A 181 25.60 6.01 3.53
N LEU A 182 24.97 7.19 3.57
CA LEU A 182 23.64 7.40 2.99
C LEU A 182 23.69 7.29 1.46
N LYS A 183 24.69 7.86 0.80
CA LYS A 183 24.91 7.69 -0.65
C LYS A 183 25.11 6.21 -1.00
N GLU A 184 25.95 5.49 -0.24
CA GLU A 184 26.18 4.05 -0.45
C GLU A 184 24.89 3.22 -0.26
N LYS A 185 24.11 3.50 0.78
CA LYS A 185 22.80 2.87 1.00
C LYS A 185 21.84 3.14 -0.16
N GLY A 186 21.79 4.38 -0.64
CA GLY A 186 20.96 4.76 -1.79
C GLY A 186 21.35 4.02 -3.07
N ARG A 187 22.64 3.93 -3.38
CA ARG A 187 23.18 3.15 -4.51
C ARG A 187 22.86 1.67 -4.41
N THR A 188 23.04 1.09 -3.22
CA THR A 188 22.75 -0.32 -2.96
C THR A 188 21.25 -0.60 -3.17
N PHE A 189 20.37 0.25 -2.62
CA PHE A 189 18.93 0.14 -2.84
C PHE A 189 18.56 0.23 -4.31
N HIS A 190 19.15 1.17 -5.05
CA HIS A 190 18.92 1.33 -6.49
C HIS A 190 19.25 0.04 -7.27
N ASP A 191 20.43 -0.54 -7.04
CA ASP A 191 20.85 -1.75 -7.76
C ASP A 191 19.97 -2.97 -7.42
N LEU A 192 19.58 -3.09 -6.15
CA LEU A 192 18.64 -4.14 -5.71
C LEU A 192 17.26 -3.93 -6.32
N PHE A 193 16.75 -2.71 -6.32
CA PHE A 193 15.46 -2.35 -6.92
C PHE A 193 15.40 -2.73 -8.40
N LEU A 194 16.42 -2.38 -9.17
CA LEU A 194 16.52 -2.75 -10.59
C LEU A 194 16.61 -4.26 -10.80
N THR A 195 17.32 -4.96 -9.92
CA THR A 195 17.40 -6.43 -9.96
C THR A 195 16.02 -7.06 -9.75
N LYS A 196 15.24 -6.59 -8.77
CA LYS A 196 13.85 -7.07 -8.56
C LYS A 196 12.95 -6.70 -9.74
N LEU A 197 13.10 -5.52 -10.32
CA LEU A 197 12.34 -5.10 -11.49
C LEU A 197 12.59 -6.01 -12.70
N SER A 198 13.86 -6.32 -13.00
CA SER A 198 14.23 -7.25 -14.08
C SER A 198 13.66 -8.65 -13.84
N LEU A 199 13.68 -9.12 -12.59
CA LEU A 199 13.10 -10.40 -12.19
C LEU A 199 11.58 -10.44 -12.45
N LEU A 200 10.85 -9.36 -12.16
CA LEU A 200 9.41 -9.27 -12.41
C LEU A 200 9.06 -9.26 -13.90
N LEU A 201 9.90 -8.64 -14.73
CA LEU A 201 9.72 -8.60 -16.19
C LEU A 201 10.00 -9.97 -16.84
N LYS A 202 11.03 -10.69 -16.38
CA LYS A 202 11.33 -12.05 -16.86
C LYS A 202 10.32 -13.10 -16.40
N GLY A 203 9.64 -12.81 -15.29
CA GLY A 203 8.68 -13.70 -14.64
C GLY A 203 9.28 -14.33 -13.38
N THR A 204 8.48 -14.36 -12.32
CA THR A 204 8.89 -14.87 -11.01
C THR A 204 7.69 -15.37 -10.23
N VAL A 205 7.93 -16.28 -9.29
CA VAL A 205 6.93 -16.83 -8.37
C VAL A 205 7.09 -16.30 -6.94
N VAL A 206 8.05 -15.39 -6.70
CA VAL A 206 8.42 -14.95 -5.34
C VAL A 206 7.35 -14.04 -4.72
N ALA A 207 6.64 -13.26 -5.53
CA ALA A 207 5.54 -12.41 -5.08
C ALA A 207 4.21 -13.21 -5.08
N PRO A 208 3.39 -13.13 -4.02
CA PRO A 208 2.14 -13.88 -3.95
C PRO A 208 1.11 -13.34 -4.97
N PRO A 209 0.61 -14.18 -5.90
CA PRO A 209 -0.38 -13.76 -6.91
C PRO A 209 -1.72 -13.31 -6.30
N GLU A 210 -2.06 -13.77 -5.10
CA GLU A 210 -3.27 -13.37 -4.37
C GLU A 210 -3.27 -11.88 -4.03
N LYS A 211 -2.10 -11.32 -3.72
CA LYS A 211 -1.95 -9.91 -3.32
C LYS A 211 -1.68 -8.99 -4.51
N PHE A 212 -0.83 -9.43 -5.44
CA PHE A 212 -0.33 -8.58 -6.52
C PHE A 212 -0.76 -9.01 -7.92
N GLY A 213 -1.32 -10.21 -8.08
CA GLY A 213 -1.80 -10.67 -9.37
C GLY A 213 -3.21 -10.17 -9.65
N GLU A 214 -3.45 -9.76 -10.90
CA GLU A 214 -4.76 -9.34 -11.41
C GLU A 214 -5.30 -10.37 -12.39
N THR A 215 -6.61 -10.56 -12.38
CA THR A 215 -7.31 -11.28 -13.46
C THR A 215 -7.54 -10.35 -14.65
N LEU A 216 -7.89 -10.91 -15.82
CA LEU A 216 -8.19 -10.08 -17.00
C LEU A 216 -9.30 -9.04 -16.71
N GLN A 217 -10.28 -9.39 -15.88
CA GLN A 217 -11.35 -8.48 -15.53
C GLN A 217 -10.86 -7.32 -14.64
N ASP A 218 -9.97 -7.59 -13.69
CA ASP A 218 -9.40 -6.54 -12.83
C ASP A 218 -8.60 -5.55 -13.67
N GLU A 219 -7.83 -6.04 -14.62
CA GLU A 219 -7.05 -5.19 -15.53
C GLU A 219 -7.95 -4.33 -16.44
N ARG A 220 -9.09 -4.85 -16.90
CA ARG A 220 -10.06 -4.08 -17.69
C ARG A 220 -10.66 -2.94 -16.91
N VAL A 221 -10.87 -3.13 -15.60
CA VAL A 221 -11.39 -2.09 -14.71
C VAL A 221 -10.31 -1.06 -14.39
N ASN A 222 -9.10 -1.50 -14.03
CA ASN A 222 -8.05 -0.63 -13.52
C ASN A 222 -7.18 0.01 -14.61
N GLY A 223 -6.90 -0.73 -15.69
CA GLY A 223 -6.05 -0.32 -16.81
C GLY A 223 -6.81 -0.06 -18.12
N GLY A 224 -8.15 -0.15 -18.10
CA GLY A 224 -9.03 0.18 -19.22
C GLY A 224 -9.22 -0.96 -20.22
N ALA A 225 -10.47 -1.29 -20.58
CA ALA A 225 -10.81 -2.37 -21.50
C ALA A 225 -10.57 -1.99 -22.98
N PHE A 226 -10.35 -3.00 -23.83
CA PHE A 226 -10.40 -2.79 -25.27
C PHE A 226 -11.86 -2.71 -25.72
N VAL A 227 -12.26 -1.55 -26.25
CA VAL A 227 -13.64 -1.27 -26.64
C VAL A 227 -13.66 -0.84 -28.10
N GLY A 228 -14.52 -1.49 -28.89
CA GLY A 228 -14.74 -1.16 -30.28
C GLY A 228 -15.54 0.13 -30.49
N THR A 229 -15.73 0.52 -31.74
CA THR A 229 -16.55 1.68 -32.13
C THR A 229 -18.03 1.53 -31.75
N ASP A 230 -18.47 0.31 -31.46
CA ASP A 230 -19.81 -0.07 -30.99
C ASP A 230 -19.98 0.05 -29.47
N GLY A 231 -18.91 0.36 -28.72
CA GLY A 231 -18.96 0.47 -27.27
C GLY A 231 -19.03 -0.88 -26.53
N LEU A 232 -18.99 -2.00 -27.26
CA LEU A 232 -19.11 -3.34 -26.67
C LEU A 232 -17.75 -3.91 -26.28
N GLN A 233 -17.72 -4.60 -25.13
CA GLN A 233 -16.53 -5.31 -24.68
C GLN A 233 -16.47 -6.72 -25.26
N PHE A 234 -15.27 -7.14 -25.67
CA PHE A 234 -15.05 -8.48 -26.20
C PHE A 234 -15.13 -9.57 -25.10
N PRO A 235 -15.67 -10.77 -25.41
CA PRO A 235 -15.83 -11.84 -24.43
C PRO A 235 -14.48 -12.33 -23.84
N GLN A 236 -14.40 -12.43 -22.50
CA GLN A 236 -13.19 -12.85 -21.79
C GLN A 236 -12.76 -14.30 -22.10
N LYS A 237 -13.70 -15.19 -22.44
CA LYS A 237 -13.46 -16.64 -22.61
C LYS A 237 -12.48 -16.99 -23.73
N LEU A 238 -12.19 -16.05 -24.62
CA LEU A 238 -11.32 -16.25 -25.78
C LEU A 238 -9.84 -15.93 -25.47
N ILE A 239 -9.55 -15.29 -24.34
CA ILE A 239 -8.19 -14.89 -23.97
C ILE A 239 -7.55 -15.97 -23.09
N PRO A 240 -6.35 -16.48 -23.42
CA PRO A 240 -5.62 -17.41 -22.58
C PRO A 240 -5.39 -16.84 -21.18
N ASN A 241 -5.52 -17.68 -20.16
CA ASN A 241 -5.23 -17.33 -18.76
C ASN A 241 -6.07 -16.15 -18.22
N ALA A 242 -7.27 -15.90 -18.78
CA ALA A 242 -8.13 -14.79 -18.37
C ALA A 242 -8.51 -14.82 -16.87
N GLY A 243 -8.77 -16.02 -16.32
CA GLY A 243 -9.11 -16.21 -14.90
C GLY A 243 -7.90 -16.29 -13.96
N MET A 244 -6.67 -16.32 -14.48
CA MET A 244 -5.47 -16.44 -13.64
C MET A 244 -5.03 -15.07 -13.13
N ARG A 245 -4.50 -15.03 -11.91
CA ARG A 245 -3.90 -13.82 -11.32
C ARG A 245 -2.45 -13.69 -11.77
N LEU A 246 -2.16 -12.73 -12.65
CA LEU A 246 -0.83 -12.50 -13.21
C LEU A 246 -0.33 -11.09 -12.88
N TYR A 247 1.00 -10.91 -12.89
CA TYR A 247 1.68 -9.63 -12.73
C TYR A 247 2.96 -9.61 -13.57
N GLY A 248 3.53 -8.41 -13.76
CA GLY A 248 4.79 -8.20 -14.46
C GLY A 248 4.77 -8.67 -15.91
N GLY A 249 5.83 -9.37 -16.36
CA GLY A 249 5.96 -9.78 -17.76
C GLY A 249 4.80 -10.66 -18.26
N ALA A 250 4.30 -11.57 -17.42
CA ALA A 250 3.16 -12.43 -17.77
C ALA A 250 1.88 -11.61 -18.01
N GLN A 251 1.71 -10.54 -17.22
CA GLN A 251 0.60 -9.60 -17.37
C GLN A 251 0.71 -8.81 -18.68
N TYR A 252 1.90 -8.31 -18.99
CA TYR A 252 2.21 -7.60 -20.23
C TYR A 252 1.88 -8.46 -21.46
N HIS A 253 2.33 -9.72 -21.48
CA HIS A 253 2.04 -10.64 -22.58
C HIS A 253 0.55 -10.93 -22.75
N ARG A 254 -0.21 -11.04 -21.66
CA ARG A 254 -1.66 -11.23 -21.72
C ARG A 254 -2.36 -10.02 -22.34
N ALA A 255 -1.99 -8.79 -21.96
CA ALA A 255 -2.54 -7.57 -22.54
C ALA A 255 -2.23 -7.48 -24.06
N MET A 256 -1.02 -7.84 -24.47
CA MET A 256 -0.65 -7.87 -25.89
C MET A 256 -1.42 -8.95 -26.67
N ALA A 257 -1.63 -10.13 -26.08
CA ALA A 257 -2.43 -11.19 -26.67
C ALA A 257 -3.91 -10.79 -26.82
N GLU A 258 -4.47 -10.08 -25.83
CA GLU A 258 -5.82 -9.52 -25.90
C GLU A 258 -5.93 -8.50 -27.04
N PHE A 259 -4.99 -7.56 -27.14
CA PHE A 259 -4.94 -6.59 -28.24
C PHE A 259 -4.88 -7.27 -29.61
N ARG A 260 -4.00 -8.26 -29.78
CA ARG A 260 -3.87 -9.01 -31.03
C ARG A 260 -5.16 -9.72 -31.41
N PHE A 261 -5.82 -10.34 -30.43
CA PHE A 261 -7.08 -11.04 -30.64
C PHE A 261 -8.20 -10.07 -31.04
N VAL A 262 -8.34 -8.96 -30.31
CA VAL A 262 -9.37 -7.95 -30.54
C VAL A 262 -9.18 -7.31 -31.91
N VAL A 263 -8.03 -6.70 -32.16
CA VAL A 263 -7.77 -5.96 -33.39
C VAL A 263 -7.72 -6.90 -34.60
N GLY A 264 -7.18 -8.11 -34.46
CA GLY A 264 -7.17 -9.13 -35.52
C GLY A 264 -8.57 -9.62 -35.92
N GLY A 265 -9.55 -9.53 -35.02
CA GLY A 265 -10.95 -9.86 -35.28
C GLY A 265 -11.76 -8.75 -35.96
N ILE A 266 -11.27 -7.51 -36.00
CA ILE A 266 -12.02 -6.36 -36.51
C ILE A 266 -12.17 -6.46 -38.03
N LYS A 267 -13.42 -6.38 -38.49
CA LYS A 267 -13.77 -6.29 -39.91
C LYS A 267 -13.82 -4.82 -40.33
N CYS A 268 -13.66 -4.57 -41.63
CA CYS A 268 -13.84 -3.24 -42.19
C CYS A 268 -15.25 -2.73 -41.86
N PRO A 269 -15.40 -1.51 -41.30
CA PRO A 269 -16.71 -0.91 -41.06
C PRO A 269 -17.56 -0.87 -42.34
N PRO A 270 -18.90 -0.87 -42.24
CA PRO A 270 -19.75 -0.80 -43.42
C PRO A 270 -19.44 0.47 -44.22
N ILE A 271 -19.35 0.29 -45.53
CA ILE A 271 -19.06 1.35 -46.50
C ILE A 271 -20.38 1.69 -47.16
N THR A 272 -20.76 2.97 -47.12
CA THR A 272 -21.98 3.45 -47.77
C THR A 272 -21.70 3.82 -49.23
N ARG A 273 -22.75 3.78 -50.05
CA ARG A 273 -22.66 4.27 -51.44
C ARG A 273 -22.26 5.75 -51.50
N GLU A 274 -22.70 6.55 -50.53
CA GLU A 274 -22.33 7.97 -50.42
C GLU A 274 -20.83 8.15 -50.22
N GLU A 275 -20.20 7.35 -49.36
CA GLU A 275 -18.75 7.37 -49.17
C GLU A 275 -17.99 7.01 -50.45
N ILE A 276 -18.49 6.03 -51.22
CA ILE A 276 -17.89 5.63 -52.50
C ILE A 276 -17.99 6.76 -53.52
N VAL A 277 -19.18 7.33 -53.71
CA VAL A 277 -19.40 8.43 -54.67
C VAL A 277 -18.58 9.65 -54.28
N ASN A 278 -18.51 9.99 -52.99
CA ASN A 278 -17.73 11.12 -52.49
C ASN A 278 -16.22 10.92 -52.69
N ALA A 279 -15.72 9.68 -52.53
CA ALA A 279 -14.31 9.35 -52.73
C ALA A 279 -13.90 9.25 -54.21
N CYS A 280 -14.83 8.95 -55.12
CA CYS A 280 -14.57 8.89 -56.58
C CYS A 280 -14.26 10.26 -57.20
N GLY A 281 -14.71 11.37 -56.61
CA GLY A 281 -14.38 12.71 -57.10
C GLY A 281 -15.04 13.12 -58.42
N VAL A 282 -14.43 14.09 -59.12
CA VAL A 282 -14.95 14.76 -60.35
C VAL A 282 -14.30 14.19 -61.63
N GLU A 283 -13.60 13.05 -61.57
CA GLU A 283 -12.96 12.50 -62.76
C GLU A 283 -14.00 11.78 -63.64
N ASP A 284 -14.21 12.33 -64.84
CA ASP A 284 -15.23 11.90 -65.80
C ASP A 284 -14.96 10.51 -66.43
N ILE A 285 -13.87 9.82 -66.06
CA ILE A 285 -13.50 8.51 -66.60
C ILE A 285 -13.44 7.50 -65.45
N HIS A 286 -14.31 6.49 -65.46
CA HIS A 286 -14.33 5.42 -64.45
C HIS A 286 -13.57 4.19 -64.94
N ASP A 287 -12.24 4.21 -64.82
CA ASP A 287 -11.38 3.06 -65.13
C ASP A 287 -11.00 2.24 -63.86
N GLY A 288 -10.32 1.11 -64.05
CA GLY A 288 -9.83 0.27 -62.93
C GLY A 288 -8.87 1.00 -61.98
N THR A 289 -8.16 2.02 -62.47
CA THR A 289 -7.23 2.85 -61.68
C THR A 289 -8.01 3.73 -60.71
N ASN A 290 -9.13 4.30 -61.14
CA ASN A 290 -9.99 5.16 -60.34
C ASN A 290 -10.75 4.39 -59.25
N TYR A 291 -11.14 3.13 -59.50
CA TYR A 291 -11.67 2.26 -58.45
C TYR A 291 -10.61 1.91 -57.39
N SER A 292 -9.37 1.68 -57.80
CA SER A 292 -8.27 1.40 -56.87
C SER A 292 -7.95 2.60 -55.98
N ARG A 293 -7.90 3.82 -56.55
CA ARG A 293 -7.71 5.08 -55.81
C ARG A 293 -8.83 5.31 -54.82
N THR A 294 -10.08 5.19 -55.27
CA THR A 294 -11.28 5.32 -54.43
C THR A 294 -11.24 4.35 -53.25
N ALA A 295 -10.94 3.08 -53.53
CA ALA A 295 -10.83 2.05 -52.50
C ALA A 295 -9.71 2.35 -51.49
N CYS A 296 -8.55 2.82 -51.95
CA CYS A 296 -7.46 3.24 -51.07
C CYS A 296 -7.89 4.35 -50.12
N VAL A 297 -8.50 5.43 -50.64
CA VAL A 297 -8.94 6.58 -49.83
C VAL A 297 -9.91 6.16 -48.72
N ILE A 298 -10.91 5.35 -49.06
CA ILE A 298 -11.90 4.86 -48.09
C ILE A 298 -11.26 3.91 -47.09
N ALA A 299 -10.47 2.93 -47.55
CA ALA A 299 -9.82 1.96 -46.67
C ALA A 299 -8.90 2.63 -45.66
N VAL A 300 -8.13 3.63 -46.11
CA VAL A 300 -7.23 4.45 -45.31
C VAL A 300 -7.96 5.21 -44.23
N ALA A 301 -9.03 5.92 -44.59
CA ALA A 301 -9.83 6.70 -43.65
C ALA A 301 -10.45 5.78 -42.58
N LYS A 302 -11.11 4.70 -43.03
CA LYS A 302 -11.73 3.72 -42.13
C LYS A 302 -10.70 3.04 -41.23
N ALA A 303 -9.52 2.67 -41.74
CA ALA A 303 -8.47 2.03 -40.97
C ALA A 303 -7.93 2.97 -39.88
N ARG A 304 -7.68 4.23 -40.21
CA ARG A 304 -7.22 5.23 -39.22
C ARG A 304 -8.24 5.39 -38.09
N ASP A 305 -9.49 5.69 -38.44
CA ASP A 305 -10.56 5.92 -37.45
C ASP A 305 -10.81 4.68 -36.57
N THR A 306 -10.60 3.49 -37.14
CA THR A 306 -10.80 2.24 -36.41
C THR A 306 -9.63 1.90 -35.48
N PHE A 307 -8.37 2.09 -35.91
CA PHE A 307 -7.20 1.58 -35.19
C PHE A 307 -6.58 2.58 -34.21
N GLU A 308 -6.72 3.89 -34.46
CA GLU A 308 -6.18 4.95 -33.60
C GLU A 308 -6.65 4.85 -32.12
N PRO A 309 -7.94 4.59 -31.82
CA PRO A 309 -8.40 4.40 -30.43
C PRO A 309 -7.76 3.19 -29.73
N PHE A 310 -7.47 2.11 -30.45
CA PHE A 310 -6.87 0.91 -29.86
C PHE A 310 -5.40 1.12 -29.46
N LEU A 311 -4.67 2.02 -30.13
CA LEU A 311 -3.33 2.41 -29.67
C LEU A 311 -3.38 3.11 -28.32
N HIS A 312 -4.36 3.98 -28.12
CA HIS A 312 -4.54 4.71 -26.86
C HIS A 312 -4.92 3.74 -25.73
N GLN A 313 -5.86 2.82 -26.00
CA GLN A 313 -6.28 1.79 -25.04
C GLN A 313 -5.10 0.85 -24.69
N LEU A 314 -4.29 0.45 -25.68
CA LEU A 314 -3.11 -0.39 -25.45
C LEU A 314 -2.05 0.35 -24.61
N GLY A 315 -1.73 1.60 -24.96
CA GLY A 315 -0.78 2.43 -24.22
C GLY A 315 -1.16 2.59 -22.76
N CYS A 316 -2.42 2.97 -22.49
CA CYS A 316 -2.99 3.08 -21.15
C CYS A 316 -2.89 1.76 -20.36
N ARG A 317 -3.23 0.64 -20.99
CA ARG A 317 -3.16 -0.68 -20.35
C ARG A 317 -1.73 -1.08 -19.99
N LEU A 318 -0.78 -0.90 -20.91
CA LEU A 318 0.61 -1.27 -20.68
C LEU A 318 1.30 -0.32 -19.68
N LEU A 319 0.96 0.97 -19.69
CA LEU A 319 1.41 1.93 -18.68
C LEU A 319 0.93 1.54 -17.28
N HIS A 320 -0.33 1.12 -17.15
CA HIS A 320 -0.86 0.61 -15.89
C HIS A 320 -0.05 -0.59 -15.38
N ILE A 321 0.22 -1.57 -16.23
CA ILE A 321 1.04 -2.75 -15.88
C ILE A 321 2.45 -2.33 -15.44
N LEU A 322 3.07 -1.38 -16.16
CA LEU A 322 4.41 -0.87 -15.84
C LEU A 322 4.44 -0.17 -14.47
N LYS A 323 3.48 0.71 -14.18
CA LYS A 323 3.36 1.41 -12.88
C LYS A 323 3.18 0.44 -11.72
N ARG A 324 2.50 -0.70 -11.94
CA ARG A 324 2.32 -1.75 -10.91
C ARG A 324 3.59 -2.51 -10.57
N LEU A 325 4.62 -2.46 -11.41
CA LEU A 325 5.90 -3.10 -11.07
C LEU A 325 6.56 -2.47 -9.86
N LEU A 326 6.42 -1.16 -9.67
CA LEU A 326 7.02 -0.42 -8.55
C LEU A 326 6.59 -0.96 -7.17
N PRO A 327 5.28 -1.02 -6.81
CA PRO A 327 4.87 -1.53 -5.51
C PRO A 327 5.22 -3.01 -5.29
N ILE A 328 5.28 -3.81 -6.35
CA ILE A 328 5.68 -5.23 -6.26
C ILE A 328 7.18 -5.33 -5.97
N SER A 329 8.02 -4.56 -6.68
CA SER A 329 9.46 -4.49 -6.42
C SER A 329 9.77 -4.03 -4.99
N VAL A 330 9.05 -3.02 -4.49
CA VAL A 330 9.19 -2.54 -3.11
C VAL A 330 8.81 -3.62 -2.10
N PHE A 331 7.74 -4.37 -2.35
CA PHE A 331 7.37 -5.50 -1.49
C PHE A 331 8.44 -6.60 -1.46
N LEU A 332 9.06 -6.90 -2.60
CA LEU A 332 10.16 -7.87 -2.65
C LEU A 332 11.37 -7.40 -1.84
N LEU A 333 11.72 -6.11 -1.92
CA LEU A 333 12.79 -5.51 -1.11
C LEU A 333 12.47 -5.56 0.39
N GLN A 334 11.20 -5.33 0.77
CA GLN A 334 10.76 -5.44 2.16
C GLN A 334 10.88 -6.87 2.70
N LYS A 335 10.50 -7.85 1.89
CA LYS A 335 10.60 -9.28 2.26
C LYS A 335 12.05 -9.70 2.50
N ASP A 336 12.98 -9.17 1.72
CA ASP A 336 14.40 -9.52 1.82
C ASP A 336 15.15 -8.69 2.90
N GLY A 337 14.46 -7.76 3.58
CA GLY A 337 15.06 -6.89 4.61
C GLY A 337 15.94 -5.77 4.04
N GLU A 338 15.90 -5.57 2.72
CA GLU A 338 16.71 -4.59 1.98
C GLU A 338 15.98 -3.25 1.79
N TYR A 339 14.83 -3.07 2.44
CA TYR A 339 14.04 -1.85 2.40
C TYR A 339 14.61 -0.76 3.30
N LEU A 340 14.77 0.45 2.76
CA LEU A 340 15.24 1.64 3.48
C LEU A 340 14.12 2.22 4.37
N SER A 341 13.78 1.53 5.46
CA SER A 341 12.82 2.01 6.45
C SER A 341 13.30 3.32 7.09
N GLY A 342 12.45 4.35 7.13
CA GLY A 342 12.77 5.67 7.69
C GLY A 342 13.22 6.72 6.68
N HIS A 343 13.44 6.35 5.41
CA HIS A 343 13.80 7.27 4.32
C HIS A 343 12.66 7.43 3.30
N GLU A 344 11.49 7.90 3.78
CA GLU A 344 10.29 8.02 2.93
C GLU A 344 10.45 9.02 1.79
N VAL A 345 11.20 10.10 1.99
CA VAL A 345 11.46 11.12 0.97
C VAL A 345 12.24 10.53 -0.20
N PHE A 346 13.29 9.76 0.10
CA PHE A 346 14.07 9.03 -0.90
C PHE A 346 13.21 8.04 -1.69
N LEU A 347 12.39 7.23 -1.00
CA LEU A 347 11.50 6.26 -1.66
C LEU A 347 10.46 6.95 -2.55
N ARG A 348 9.91 8.09 -2.11
CA ARG A 348 8.97 8.89 -2.91
C ARG A 348 9.65 9.48 -4.14
N ARG A 349 10.92 9.88 -4.04
CA ARG A 349 11.70 10.35 -5.19
C ARG A 349 11.90 9.24 -6.21
N VAL A 350 12.38 8.06 -5.79
CA VAL A 350 12.55 6.90 -6.69
C VAL A 350 11.22 6.52 -7.34
N ALA A 351 10.12 6.52 -6.59
CA ALA A 351 8.77 6.28 -7.11
C ALA A 351 8.35 7.30 -8.16
N SER A 352 8.61 8.59 -7.91
CA SER A 352 8.31 9.68 -8.84
C SER A 352 9.14 9.55 -10.13
N ALA A 353 10.45 9.33 -10.01
CA ALA A 353 11.35 9.14 -11.14
C ALA A 353 10.92 7.95 -12.02
N PHE A 354 10.57 6.82 -11.39
CA PHE A 354 10.05 5.64 -12.10
C PHE A 354 8.73 5.93 -12.82
N ASN A 355 7.77 6.60 -12.17
CA ASN A 355 6.48 6.92 -12.78
C ASN A 355 6.62 7.91 -13.95
N ASN A 356 7.47 8.93 -13.80
CA ASN A 356 7.77 9.89 -14.86
C ASN A 356 8.43 9.21 -16.06
N PHE A 357 9.36 8.28 -15.80
CA PHE A 357 9.97 7.46 -16.84
C PHE A 357 8.92 6.60 -17.56
N ALA A 358 8.04 5.93 -16.83
CA ALA A 358 7.00 5.08 -17.39
C ALA A 358 6.05 5.88 -18.31
N GLU A 359 5.62 7.06 -17.87
CA GLU A 359 4.76 7.96 -18.65
C GLU A 359 5.48 8.53 -19.89
N SER A 360 6.74 8.95 -19.76
CA SER A 360 7.50 9.46 -20.90
C SER A 360 7.75 8.38 -21.95
N THR A 361 8.12 7.18 -21.50
CA THR A 361 8.41 6.05 -22.39
C THR A 361 7.15 5.58 -23.12
N GLU A 362 6.01 5.55 -22.44
CA GLU A 362 4.74 5.23 -23.10
C GLU A 362 4.35 6.30 -24.13
N ARG A 363 4.49 7.58 -23.79
CA ARG A 363 4.21 8.68 -24.73
C ARG A 363 5.07 8.61 -25.98
N GLU A 364 6.39 8.42 -25.82
CA GLU A 364 7.31 8.28 -26.96
C GLU A 364 6.99 7.04 -27.82
N CYS A 365 6.61 5.92 -27.19
CA CYS A 365 6.22 4.71 -27.90
C CYS A 365 4.89 4.91 -28.66
N HIS A 366 3.92 5.56 -28.03
CA HIS A 366 2.63 5.89 -28.61
C HIS A 366 2.77 6.81 -29.81
N GLU A 367 3.53 7.89 -29.70
CA GLU A 367 3.80 8.85 -30.78
C GLU A 367 4.39 8.12 -32.01
N LYS A 368 5.38 7.26 -31.80
CA LYS A 368 5.95 6.43 -32.87
C LYS A 368 4.91 5.50 -33.50
N CYS A 369 4.07 4.85 -32.71
CA CYS A 369 3.01 3.99 -33.24
C CYS A 369 2.01 4.81 -34.08
N MET A 370 1.67 6.02 -33.63
CA MET A 370 0.80 6.94 -34.36
C MET A 370 1.43 7.43 -35.66
N GLU A 371 2.71 7.80 -35.65
CA GLU A 371 3.44 8.18 -36.85
C GLU A 371 3.44 7.06 -37.90
N ASP A 372 3.59 5.80 -37.49
CA ASP A 372 3.51 4.65 -38.40
C ASP A 372 2.10 4.45 -38.95
N LEU A 373 1.07 4.58 -38.11
CA LEU A 373 -0.31 4.49 -38.55
C LEU A 373 -0.59 5.59 -39.58
N VAL A 374 -0.19 6.84 -39.31
CA VAL A 374 -0.34 7.99 -40.20
C VAL A 374 0.46 7.81 -41.49
N SER A 375 1.69 7.31 -41.41
CA SER A 375 2.55 7.08 -42.58
C SER A 375 1.97 5.99 -43.49
N THR A 376 1.55 4.88 -42.90
CA THR A 376 0.91 3.76 -43.60
C THR A 376 -0.37 4.20 -44.28
N THR A 377 -1.18 5.01 -43.59
CA THR A 377 -2.44 5.54 -44.11
C THR A 377 -2.23 6.65 -45.15
N ARG A 378 -1.12 7.41 -45.10
CA ARG A 378 -0.80 8.48 -46.06
C ARG A 378 -0.23 7.98 -47.39
N TYR A 379 0.60 6.93 -47.39
CA TYR A 379 1.36 6.48 -48.57
C TYR A 379 1.01 5.06 -49.03
N VAL A 380 -0.25 4.63 -48.89
CA VAL A 380 -0.68 3.30 -49.36
C VAL A 380 -0.38 3.13 -50.85
N THR A 381 0.70 2.43 -51.15
CA THR A 381 1.02 1.92 -52.48
C THR A 381 0.55 0.47 -52.56
N TRP A 382 -0.07 0.12 -53.69
CA TRP A 382 -0.59 -1.22 -53.98
C TRP A 382 0.45 -2.35 -53.73
N SER A 383 1.74 -2.02 -53.78
CA SER A 383 2.86 -2.95 -53.55
C SER A 383 2.99 -3.51 -52.13
N LEU A 384 2.33 -2.95 -51.10
CA LEU A 384 2.33 -3.54 -49.74
C LEU A 384 1.56 -4.88 -49.68
N HIS A 385 0.72 -5.19 -50.68
CA HIS A 385 -0.32 -6.22 -50.61
C HIS A 385 -0.03 -7.49 -51.44
N ASN A 386 1.25 -7.76 -51.77
CA ASN A 386 1.64 -8.82 -52.71
C ASN A 386 1.23 -10.26 -52.28
N LYS A 387 0.80 -10.47 -51.03
CA LYS A 387 0.36 -11.79 -50.52
C LYS A 387 -1.10 -12.15 -50.85
N ASN A 388 -1.98 -11.19 -51.20
CA ASN A 388 -3.42 -11.44 -51.44
C ASN A 388 -3.86 -11.25 -52.90
N ARG A 389 -2.92 -11.13 -53.85
CA ARG A 389 -3.25 -10.94 -55.28
C ARG A 389 -4.01 -12.13 -55.89
N ALA A 390 -3.78 -13.35 -55.38
CA ALA A 390 -4.43 -14.57 -55.86
C ALA A 390 -5.94 -14.60 -55.56
N GLY A 391 -6.33 -14.18 -54.35
CA GLY A 391 -7.75 -14.14 -53.95
C GLY A 391 -8.55 -13.08 -54.71
N LEU A 392 -7.93 -11.92 -54.99
CA LEU A 392 -8.56 -10.89 -55.81
C LEU A 392 -8.70 -11.31 -57.29
N ARG A 393 -7.70 -11.99 -57.84
CA ARG A 393 -7.80 -12.56 -59.19
C ARG A 393 -8.93 -13.58 -59.29
N GLN A 394 -9.00 -14.54 -58.36
CA GLN A 394 -10.13 -15.48 -58.29
C GLN A 394 -11.49 -14.79 -58.15
N PHE A 395 -11.57 -13.73 -57.36
CA PHE A 395 -12.80 -12.96 -57.17
C PHE A 395 -13.20 -12.18 -58.45
N LEU A 396 -12.26 -11.53 -59.12
CA LEU A 396 -12.50 -10.81 -60.37
C LEU A 396 -12.79 -11.76 -61.54
N ASP A 397 -12.12 -12.91 -61.60
CA ASP A 397 -12.36 -13.96 -62.61
C ASP A 397 -13.77 -14.57 -62.46
N SER A 398 -14.32 -14.63 -61.24
CA SER A 398 -15.71 -15.05 -60.99
C SER A 398 -16.76 -14.11 -61.58
N PHE A 399 -16.44 -12.83 -61.83
CA PHE A 399 -17.34 -11.89 -62.51
C PHE A 399 -17.28 -12.03 -64.03
N GLY A 400 -16.14 -12.42 -64.60
CA GLY A 400 -15.98 -12.61 -66.05
C GLY A 400 -16.75 -13.80 -66.64
N GLY A 401 -17.21 -14.73 -65.79
CA GLY A 401 -17.87 -15.97 -66.23
C GLY A 401 -19.40 -15.95 -66.32
N THR A 402 -20.09 -14.93 -65.80
CA THR A 402 -21.53 -15.05 -65.48
C THR A 402 -22.48 -14.24 -66.38
N GLU A 403 -22.00 -13.51 -67.41
CA GLU A 403 -22.87 -12.67 -68.25
C GLU A 403 -23.09 -13.16 -69.70
N GLN A 404 -22.88 -14.45 -70.00
CA GLN A 404 -23.21 -15.05 -71.31
C GLN A 404 -24.32 -16.10 -71.32
N SER A 405 -25.08 -16.27 -70.22
CA SER A 405 -26.16 -17.27 -70.17
C SER A 405 -27.47 -16.68 -69.65
N ALA A 406 -28.04 -15.74 -70.41
CA ALA A 406 -29.43 -15.30 -70.21
C ALA A 406 -30.03 -14.69 -71.48
N ALA A 407 -29.91 -15.35 -72.65
CA ALA A 407 -30.74 -15.03 -73.83
C ALA A 407 -30.70 -16.14 -74.90
N SER A 408 -31.40 -17.26 -74.67
CA SER A 408 -32.21 -17.90 -75.72
C SER A 408 -33.02 -19.04 -75.11
N GLY A 409 -34.34 -18.95 -75.22
CA GLY A 409 -35.27 -19.99 -74.80
C GLY A 409 -35.70 -20.89 -75.97
N ASN A 410 -36.10 -22.11 -75.59
CA ASN A 410 -36.84 -23.16 -76.32
C ASN A 410 -35.99 -24.00 -77.31
N SER A 411 -36.05 -25.34 -77.36
CA SER A 411 -37.02 -26.33 -76.83
C SER A 411 -36.53 -27.79 -77.05
N ILE A 412 -36.85 -28.71 -76.10
CA ILE A 412 -37.08 -30.19 -76.23
C ILE A 412 -35.80 -31.04 -76.53
N SER A 413 -35.45 -32.18 -75.92
CA SER A 413 -36.13 -33.27 -75.17
C SER A 413 -35.14 -34.11 -74.33
N ALA A 414 -35.63 -34.59 -73.18
CA ALA A 414 -35.50 -35.93 -72.59
C ALA A 414 -34.17 -36.72 -72.58
N GLY A 415 -33.78 -37.17 -71.37
CA GLY A 415 -33.30 -38.55 -71.18
C GLY A 415 -32.15 -38.78 -70.19
N LEU A 416 -32.53 -39.27 -69.00
CA LEU A 416 -31.81 -40.25 -68.15
C LEU A 416 -30.68 -39.80 -67.21
N ALA A 417 -30.85 -40.28 -65.97
CA ALA A 417 -29.97 -40.22 -64.81
C ALA A 417 -29.14 -41.52 -64.70
N GLN A 418 -28.27 -41.55 -63.67
CA GLN A 418 -27.35 -42.62 -63.22
C GLN A 418 -25.98 -42.61 -63.93
N GLU A 419 -24.83 -42.80 -63.28
CA GLU A 419 -24.53 -43.28 -61.93
C GLU A 419 -23.10 -42.94 -61.52
N SER A 420 -22.84 -43.19 -60.24
CA SER A 420 -21.61 -43.16 -59.45
C SER A 420 -20.31 -43.75 -60.04
N SER A 421 -19.17 -43.24 -59.55
CA SER A 421 -18.22 -43.98 -58.66
C SER A 421 -16.73 -43.93 -59.05
N PHE A 422 -15.94 -43.46 -58.09
CA PHE A 422 -14.61 -43.91 -57.61
C PHE A 422 -13.55 -44.58 -58.50
N GLY A 423 -12.30 -44.13 -58.25
CA GLY A 423 -11.04 -44.90 -58.35
C GLY A 423 -10.11 -44.35 -59.44
N SER A 424 -8.91 -43.79 -59.22
CA SER A 424 -7.76 -44.11 -58.38
C SER A 424 -6.51 -44.26 -59.27
N VAL A 425 -5.60 -43.28 -59.16
CA VAL A 425 -4.13 -43.40 -58.99
C VAL A 425 -3.23 -43.86 -60.17
N THR A 426 -2.03 -43.24 -60.18
CA THR A 426 -0.79 -43.45 -60.96
C THR A 426 -0.79 -42.97 -62.43
N ASN A 427 -0.16 -41.85 -62.78
CA ASN A 427 1.28 -41.50 -62.81
C ASN A 427 2.05 -42.33 -63.85
N ASP A 428 2.39 -41.70 -64.99
CA ASP A 428 3.76 -41.67 -65.52
C ASP A 428 3.87 -40.70 -66.73
N LYS A 429 4.75 -39.72 -66.57
CA LYS A 429 5.53 -39.02 -67.61
C LYS A 429 6.63 -40.00 -68.12
N PRO A 430 7.50 -39.69 -69.13
CA PRO A 430 7.74 -38.39 -69.75
C PRO A 430 7.97 -38.40 -71.29
N ASP A 431 8.04 -37.16 -71.81
CA ASP A 431 8.96 -36.63 -72.83
C ASP A 431 9.08 -37.27 -74.23
N ILE A 432 8.94 -36.42 -75.26
CA ILE A 432 10.07 -35.88 -76.06
C ILE A 432 9.48 -34.95 -77.16
N LYS A 433 9.76 -33.66 -77.04
CA LYS A 433 9.84 -32.67 -78.15
C LYS A 433 11.11 -32.97 -78.99
N PRO A 434 11.32 -32.51 -80.25
CA PRO A 434 10.97 -31.16 -80.71
C PRO A 434 10.71 -30.93 -82.24
N LYS A 435 10.28 -29.68 -82.55
CA LYS A 435 10.57 -28.86 -83.76
C LYS A 435 10.16 -29.39 -85.16
N ALA A 436 9.79 -28.60 -86.15
CA ALA A 436 9.45 -27.19 -86.35
C ALA A 436 8.90 -27.08 -87.81
N ASP A 437 8.52 -25.86 -88.19
CA ASP A 437 8.36 -25.35 -89.57
C ASP A 437 6.97 -25.38 -90.22
N VAL A 438 6.25 -24.28 -89.97
CA VAL A 438 5.94 -23.22 -90.95
C VAL A 438 5.82 -23.66 -92.42
N LYS A 439 4.60 -23.60 -92.96
CA LYS A 439 4.37 -22.94 -94.26
C LYS A 439 2.95 -22.39 -94.37
N LEU A 440 2.92 -21.13 -94.79
CA LEU A 440 1.78 -20.24 -94.95
C LEU A 440 1.55 -20.09 -96.47
N SER A 441 0.32 -20.27 -96.95
CA SER A 441 -0.17 -19.61 -98.17
C SER A 441 -1.69 -19.73 -98.29
N HIS A 442 -2.34 -18.60 -98.00
CA HIS A 442 -3.54 -18.01 -98.61
C HIS A 442 -4.24 -18.75 -99.75
N LEU A 443 -5.59 -18.73 -99.74
CA LEU A 443 -6.44 -18.05 -100.73
C LEU A 443 -7.83 -17.77 -100.14
N ALA A 444 -8.44 -16.66 -100.58
CA ALA A 444 -9.51 -15.91 -99.94
C ALA A 444 -10.91 -16.19 -100.50
N SER A 445 -11.93 -16.04 -99.64
CA SER A 445 -13.25 -15.40 -99.90
C SER A 445 -13.87 -15.16 -98.52
N GLY A 446 -14.29 -13.99 -98.05
CA GLY A 446 -14.84 -12.84 -98.75
C GLY A 446 -16.30 -12.63 -98.29
N ILE A 447 -16.48 -11.96 -97.13
CA ILE A 447 -17.56 -10.99 -96.81
C ILE A 447 -18.97 -11.63 -96.60
N ASP A 448 -19.66 -11.59 -95.44
CA ASP A 448 -20.15 -10.47 -94.64
C ASP A 448 -20.50 -10.89 -93.17
N SER A 449 -20.00 -10.19 -92.15
CA SER A 449 -20.61 -10.12 -90.80
C SER A 449 -20.08 -8.91 -90.03
N ALA A 450 -20.22 -7.72 -90.62
CA ALA A 450 -19.83 -6.45 -89.99
C ALA A 450 -20.94 -5.81 -89.15
N THR A 451 -22.14 -6.43 -89.07
CA THR A 451 -23.32 -5.77 -88.48
C THR A 451 -23.64 -6.19 -87.04
N CYS A 452 -22.98 -7.22 -86.49
CA CYS A 452 -23.24 -7.73 -85.13
C CYS A 452 -22.33 -7.09 -84.06
N ALA A 453 -21.08 -6.75 -84.41
CA ALA A 453 -20.12 -6.16 -83.47
C ALA A 453 -20.44 -4.69 -83.12
N GLN A 454 -20.98 -3.92 -84.08
CA GLN A 454 -21.30 -2.51 -83.89
C GLN A 454 -22.45 -2.29 -82.90
N THR A 455 -23.42 -3.21 -82.82
CA THR A 455 -24.58 -3.11 -81.91
C THR A 455 -24.23 -3.41 -80.45
N THR A 456 -23.21 -4.22 -80.20
CA THR A 456 -22.69 -4.48 -78.84
C THR A 456 -21.76 -3.36 -78.38
N GLU A 457 -20.93 -2.81 -79.27
CA GLU A 457 -20.09 -1.65 -78.98
C GLU A 457 -20.92 -0.39 -78.74
N THR A 458 -21.98 -0.14 -79.53
CA THR A 458 -22.89 1.00 -79.29
C THR A 458 -23.71 0.86 -78.01
N ARG A 459 -24.12 -0.34 -77.61
CA ARG A 459 -24.83 -0.55 -76.32
C ARG A 459 -23.91 -0.47 -75.11
N LEU A 460 -22.65 -0.90 -75.23
CA LEU A 460 -21.62 -0.69 -74.20
C LEU A 460 -21.20 0.78 -74.15
N ALA A 461 -21.08 1.45 -75.29
CA ALA A 461 -20.83 2.89 -75.37
C ALA A 461 -21.99 3.71 -74.81
N ASP A 462 -23.25 3.34 -75.07
CA ASP A 462 -24.43 3.98 -74.47
C ASP A 462 -24.58 3.68 -72.97
N LEU A 463 -24.18 2.49 -72.50
CA LEU A 463 -24.12 2.18 -71.06
C LEU A 463 -22.97 2.92 -70.38
N LEU A 464 -21.83 3.07 -71.05
CA LEU A 464 -20.70 3.87 -70.61
C LEU A 464 -21.10 5.36 -70.60
N ASP A 465 -21.69 5.91 -71.65
CA ASP A 465 -22.16 7.30 -71.73
C ASP A 465 -23.26 7.61 -70.69
N ASN A 466 -24.18 6.67 -70.44
CA ASN A 466 -25.14 6.80 -69.34
C ASN A 466 -24.52 6.71 -67.94
N THR A 467 -23.33 6.09 -67.82
CA THR A 467 -22.54 6.02 -66.58
C THR A 467 -21.65 7.26 -66.42
N LEU A 468 -21.12 7.79 -67.53
CA LEU A 468 -20.22 8.93 -67.64
C LEU A 468 -20.94 10.26 -67.33
N TRP A 469 -22.22 10.41 -67.71
CA TRP A 469 -22.95 11.68 -67.53
C TRP A 469 -23.92 11.72 -66.32
N ASN A 470 -24.34 10.58 -65.76
CA ASN A 470 -25.35 10.54 -64.68
C ASN A 470 -24.81 10.25 -63.27
N ARG A 471 -23.49 10.12 -63.07
CA ARG A 471 -22.88 9.67 -61.80
C ARG A 471 -23.53 8.40 -61.22
N ARG A 472 -24.15 7.57 -62.07
CA ARG A 472 -24.77 6.31 -61.65
C ARG A 472 -23.70 5.23 -61.69
N LEU A 473 -22.99 5.03 -60.58
CA LEU A 473 -22.18 3.83 -60.43
C LEU A 473 -23.06 2.60 -60.67
N ALA A 474 -22.64 1.75 -61.61
CA ALA A 474 -23.24 0.45 -61.84
C ALA A 474 -23.09 -0.41 -60.57
N PRO A 475 -24.07 -1.27 -60.23
CA PRO A 475 -23.96 -2.17 -59.07
C PRO A 475 -22.73 -3.09 -59.10
N SER A 476 -22.16 -3.33 -60.28
CA SER A 476 -20.91 -4.09 -60.48
C SER A 476 -19.66 -3.31 -60.04
N SER A 477 -19.57 -2.00 -60.31
CA SER A 477 -18.40 -1.19 -59.92
C SER A 477 -18.38 -0.89 -58.42
N GLU A 478 -19.55 -0.70 -57.80
CA GLU A 478 -19.70 -0.56 -56.34
C GLU A 478 -19.15 -1.81 -55.60
N ARG A 479 -19.46 -3.01 -56.12
CA ARG A 479 -18.97 -4.28 -55.55
C ARG A 479 -17.46 -4.46 -55.69
N ILE A 480 -16.87 -4.00 -56.80
CA ILE A 480 -15.42 -4.04 -57.02
C ILE A 480 -14.73 -3.14 -56.00
N VAL A 481 -15.17 -1.88 -55.86
CA VAL A 481 -14.61 -0.95 -54.86
C VAL A 481 -14.75 -1.52 -53.46
N TYR A 482 -15.92 -2.08 -53.12
CA TYR A 482 -16.15 -2.69 -51.81
C TYR A 482 -15.17 -3.83 -51.50
N ALA A 483 -14.96 -4.76 -52.44
CA ALA A 483 -14.01 -5.86 -52.28
C ALA A 483 -12.56 -5.35 -52.13
N LEU A 484 -12.18 -4.33 -52.91
CA LEU A 484 -10.87 -3.69 -52.81
C LEU A 484 -10.65 -3.02 -51.45
N VAL A 485 -11.64 -2.28 -50.95
CA VAL A 485 -11.56 -1.65 -49.62
C VAL A 485 -11.36 -2.70 -48.53
N GLN A 486 -12.12 -3.80 -48.56
CA GLN A 486 -11.97 -4.87 -47.57
C GLN A 486 -10.56 -5.48 -47.58
N GLN A 487 -10.00 -5.71 -48.78
CA GLN A 487 -8.66 -6.29 -48.92
C GLN A 487 -7.56 -5.33 -48.45
N ILE A 488 -7.65 -4.05 -48.80
CA ILE A 488 -6.69 -3.03 -48.36
C ILE A 488 -6.78 -2.84 -46.84
N PHE A 489 -7.99 -2.74 -46.30
CA PHE A 489 -8.21 -2.62 -44.85
C PHE A 489 -7.61 -3.82 -44.10
N HIS A 490 -7.81 -5.04 -44.61
CA HIS A 490 -7.19 -6.24 -44.03
C HIS A 490 -5.66 -6.16 -44.06
N GLY A 491 -5.06 -5.70 -45.15
CA GLY A 491 -3.60 -5.51 -45.23
C GLY A 491 -3.07 -4.48 -44.23
N ILE A 492 -3.74 -3.33 -44.11
CA ILE A 492 -3.39 -2.29 -43.14
C ILE A 492 -3.50 -2.84 -41.71
N ARG A 493 -4.53 -3.63 -41.41
CA ARG A 493 -4.74 -4.26 -40.09
C ARG A 493 -3.61 -5.20 -39.69
N GLU A 494 -3.20 -6.10 -40.58
CA GLU A 494 -2.11 -7.04 -40.30
C GLU A 494 -0.77 -6.31 -40.09
N TYR A 495 -0.50 -5.29 -40.91
CA TYR A 495 0.67 -4.45 -40.75
C TYR A 495 0.63 -3.66 -39.43
N PHE A 496 -0.50 -3.04 -39.11
CA PHE A 496 -0.73 -2.29 -37.88
C PHE A 496 -0.50 -3.16 -36.64
N LEU A 497 -1.06 -4.37 -36.62
CA LEU A 497 -0.85 -5.34 -35.54
C LEU A 497 0.63 -5.66 -35.34
N ALA A 498 1.33 -6.03 -36.42
CA ALA A 498 2.74 -6.39 -36.36
C ALA A 498 3.63 -5.20 -35.96
N SER A 499 3.35 -4.00 -36.49
CA SER A 499 4.10 -2.79 -36.16
C SER A 499 3.87 -2.37 -34.70
N ALA A 500 2.62 -2.30 -34.25
CA ALA A 500 2.30 -1.94 -32.87
C ALA A 500 2.94 -2.91 -31.87
N GLU A 501 2.82 -4.22 -32.08
CA GLU A 501 3.42 -5.24 -31.22
C GLU A 501 4.95 -5.08 -31.14
N LEU A 502 5.60 -4.93 -32.29
CA LEU A 502 7.05 -4.71 -32.36
C LEU A 502 7.45 -3.42 -31.64
N LYS A 503 6.73 -2.32 -31.86
CA LYS A 503 7.05 -1.02 -31.27
C LYS A 503 6.89 -1.01 -29.76
N PHE A 504 5.80 -1.55 -29.21
CA PHE A 504 5.65 -1.63 -27.77
C PHE A 504 6.74 -2.51 -27.13
N ASN A 505 7.15 -3.60 -27.78
CA ASN A 505 8.26 -4.41 -27.28
C ASN A 505 9.59 -3.63 -27.32
N CYS A 506 9.91 -2.95 -28.43
CA CYS A 506 11.19 -2.26 -28.61
C CYS A 506 11.29 -0.88 -27.94
N PHE A 507 10.17 -0.16 -27.78
CA PHE A 507 10.14 1.23 -27.32
C PHE A 507 9.40 1.43 -25.99
N LEU A 508 8.67 0.43 -25.49
CA LEU A 508 8.15 0.45 -24.11
C LEU A 508 8.92 -0.52 -23.21
N LEU A 509 9.00 -1.80 -23.59
CA LEU A 509 9.58 -2.83 -22.72
C LEU A 509 11.12 -2.76 -22.67
N MET A 510 11.81 -2.67 -23.81
CA MET A 510 13.29 -2.62 -23.83
C MET A 510 13.87 -1.40 -23.09
N PRO A 511 13.33 -0.17 -23.21
CA PRO A 511 13.83 0.97 -22.43
C PRO A 511 13.75 0.77 -20.93
N VAL A 512 12.74 0.04 -20.42
CA VAL A 512 12.64 -0.28 -18.98
C VAL A 512 13.80 -1.16 -18.53
N VAL A 513 14.34 -1.99 -19.41
CA VAL A 513 15.47 -2.88 -19.12
C VAL A 513 16.81 -2.16 -19.32
N ASP A 514 16.95 -1.39 -20.41
CA ASP A 514 18.25 -0.88 -20.87
C ASP A 514 18.50 0.58 -20.47
N LYS A 515 17.47 1.45 -20.54
CA LYS A 515 17.62 2.89 -20.31
C LYS A 515 17.31 3.31 -18.87
N LEU A 516 16.27 2.72 -18.27
CA LEU A 516 15.86 3.05 -16.90
C LEU A 516 17.00 2.95 -15.88
N PRO A 517 17.88 1.92 -15.91
CA PRO A 517 19.01 1.84 -14.99
C PRO A 517 19.96 3.04 -15.04
N ALA A 518 20.25 3.54 -16.24
CA ALA A 518 21.13 4.69 -16.43
C ALA A 518 20.46 5.98 -15.98
N LEU A 519 19.21 6.20 -16.38
CA LEU A 519 18.45 7.41 -16.05
C LEU A 519 18.18 7.54 -14.55
N LEU A 520 17.81 6.45 -13.87
CA LEU A 520 17.62 6.47 -12.42
C LEU A 520 18.94 6.73 -11.69
N ARG A 521 20.05 6.16 -12.17
CA ARG A 521 21.37 6.43 -11.59
C ARG A 521 21.76 7.89 -11.76
N GLU A 522 21.58 8.46 -12.94
CA GLU A 522 21.88 9.87 -13.22
C GLU A 522 21.03 10.82 -12.36
N ASP A 523 19.71 10.59 -12.26
CA ASP A 523 18.84 11.39 -11.37
C ASP A 523 19.26 11.28 -9.91
N LEU A 524 19.62 10.09 -9.44
CA LEU A 524 20.06 9.87 -8.07
C LEU A 524 21.42 10.52 -7.77
N GLU A 525 22.42 10.37 -8.65
CA GLU A 525 23.73 10.98 -8.44
C GLU A 525 23.64 12.52 -8.51
N SER A 526 22.88 13.09 -9.45
CA SER A 526 22.59 14.53 -9.48
C SER A 526 21.96 14.98 -8.16
N ALA A 527 20.97 14.25 -7.66
CA ALA A 527 20.32 14.57 -6.39
C ALA A 527 21.27 14.45 -5.18
N PHE A 528 22.24 13.54 -5.22
CA PHE A 528 23.27 13.39 -4.19
C PHE A 528 24.34 14.49 -4.23
N GLU A 529 24.54 15.15 -5.38
CA GLU A 529 25.44 16.28 -5.55
C GLU A 529 24.78 17.61 -5.17
N ASP A 530 23.50 17.77 -5.49
CA ASP A 530 22.76 19.03 -5.26
C ASP A 530 22.44 19.27 -3.77
N ASP A 531 21.60 18.41 -3.17
CA ASP A 531 21.16 18.56 -1.78
C ASP A 531 20.68 17.23 -1.20
N LEU A 532 21.56 16.59 -0.41
CA LEU A 532 21.25 15.35 0.30
C LEU A 532 20.12 15.50 1.32
N ASP A 533 19.93 16.70 1.84
CA ASP A 533 18.91 16.99 2.85
C ASP A 533 17.51 16.89 2.24
N ASN A 534 17.34 17.35 1.00
CA ASN A 534 16.11 17.16 0.23
C ASN A 534 15.84 15.70 -0.16
N VAL A 535 16.87 14.85 -0.17
CA VAL A 535 16.73 13.44 -0.56
C VAL A 535 16.42 12.55 0.63
N PHE A 536 17.12 12.74 1.75
CA PHE A 536 17.02 11.86 2.92
C PHE A 536 16.36 12.50 4.14
N ASP A 537 16.08 13.80 4.12
CA ASP A 537 15.57 14.57 5.26
C ASP A 537 16.50 14.46 6.49
N ILE A 538 17.81 14.66 6.25
CA ILE A 538 18.87 14.40 7.24
C ILE A 538 18.72 15.35 8.42
N THR A 539 18.40 16.61 8.19
CA THR A 539 18.19 17.60 9.25
C THR A 539 17.05 17.23 10.21
N ASN A 540 15.87 16.86 9.71
CA ASN A 540 14.77 16.46 10.58
C ASN A 540 15.07 15.13 11.29
N LEU A 541 15.64 14.14 10.58
CA LEU A 541 16.04 12.86 11.18
C LEU A 541 17.08 13.06 12.28
N ARG A 542 18.12 13.86 12.01
CA ARG A 542 19.19 14.18 12.97
C ARG A 542 18.67 14.99 14.15
N HIS A 543 17.75 15.92 13.92
CA HIS A 543 17.09 16.65 15.00
C HIS A 543 16.25 15.72 15.88
N SER A 544 15.38 14.90 15.28
CA SER A 544 14.52 13.94 15.98
C SER A 544 15.33 12.93 16.80
N LEU A 545 16.35 12.31 16.21
CA LEU A 545 17.26 11.40 16.91
C LEU A 545 18.10 12.14 17.96
N GLY A 546 18.50 13.38 17.68
CA GLY A 546 19.22 14.24 18.62
C GLY A 546 18.40 14.62 19.85
N VAL A 547 17.09 14.85 19.70
CA VAL A 547 16.15 15.05 20.82
C VAL A 547 16.04 13.76 21.66
N ARG A 548 15.73 12.63 21.02
CA ARG A 548 15.61 11.33 21.73
C ARG A 548 16.88 10.95 22.47
N LYS A 549 18.05 11.21 21.86
CA LYS A 549 19.36 11.00 22.50
C LYS A 549 19.49 11.85 23.76
N ARG A 550 19.20 13.15 23.68
CA ARG A 550 19.24 14.06 24.84
C ARG A 550 18.30 13.62 25.95
N ASP A 551 17.07 13.23 25.62
CA ASP A 551 16.09 12.75 26.60
C ASP A 551 16.58 11.47 27.30
N THR A 552 17.13 10.54 26.52
CA THR A 552 17.71 9.28 27.05
C THR A 552 18.94 9.55 27.94
N GLU A 553 19.78 10.53 27.58
CA GLU A 553 20.92 10.95 28.42
C GLU A 553 20.47 11.58 29.75
N ILE A 554 19.39 12.37 29.73
CA ILE A 554 18.79 12.95 30.94
C ILE A 554 18.22 11.83 31.82
N GLU A 555 17.52 10.87 31.24
CA GLU A 555 16.99 9.70 31.95
C GLU A 555 18.11 8.87 32.57
N LEU A 556 19.19 8.60 31.82
CA LEU A 556 20.35 7.87 32.32
C LEU A 556 20.99 8.57 33.53
N LYS A 557 21.18 9.90 33.44
CA LYS A 557 21.69 10.72 34.56
C LYS A 557 20.73 10.69 35.76
N ARG A 558 19.42 10.67 35.54
CA ARG A 558 18.42 10.57 36.61
C ARG A 558 18.49 9.22 37.32
N ILE A 559 18.56 8.12 36.58
CA ILE A 559 18.70 6.76 37.13
C ILE A 559 20.00 6.65 37.93
N GLN A 560 21.11 7.18 37.41
CA GLN A 560 22.40 7.18 38.11
C GLN A 560 22.35 7.96 39.43
N ARG A 561 21.76 9.16 39.43
CA ARG A 561 21.55 9.96 40.65
C ARG A 561 20.67 9.23 41.66
N LEU A 562 19.62 8.54 41.20
CA LEU A 562 18.71 7.81 42.07
C LEU A 562 19.41 6.60 42.71
N LYS A 563 20.18 5.84 41.93
CA LYS A 563 21.00 4.73 42.40
C LYS A 563 21.97 5.18 43.50
N GLU A 564 22.68 6.28 43.26
CA GLU A 564 23.63 6.85 44.21
C GLU A 564 22.94 7.27 45.52
N LYS A 565 21.79 7.94 45.43
CA LYS A 565 21.00 8.33 46.61
C LYS A 565 20.57 7.13 47.45
N PHE A 566 20.03 6.07 46.82
CA PHE A 566 19.62 4.88 47.54
C PHE A 566 20.80 4.22 48.26
N ARG A 567 21.96 4.15 47.61
CA ARG A 567 23.19 3.61 48.20
C ARG A 567 23.66 4.44 49.39
N GLN A 568 23.75 5.76 49.25
CA GLN A 568 24.20 6.67 50.32
C GLN A 568 23.31 6.59 51.56
N ILE A 569 21.99 6.60 51.38
CA ILE A 569 21.05 6.50 52.51
C ILE A 569 21.15 5.13 53.17
N HIS A 570 21.31 4.05 52.39
CA HIS A 570 21.47 2.70 52.94
C HIS A 570 22.76 2.57 53.76
N GLU A 571 23.89 3.11 53.27
CA GLU A 571 25.14 3.18 54.01
C GLU A 571 24.99 3.96 55.32
N GLN A 572 24.34 5.13 55.28
CA GLN A 572 24.06 5.94 56.48
C GLN A 572 23.21 5.19 57.51
N LEU A 573 22.14 4.52 57.07
CA LEU A 573 21.26 3.78 57.97
C LEU A 573 21.96 2.53 58.55
N CYS A 574 22.81 1.87 57.76
CA CYS A 574 23.61 0.73 58.24
C CYS A 574 24.58 1.18 59.34
N LEU A 575 25.25 2.32 59.16
CA LEU A 575 26.14 2.90 60.16
C LEU A 575 25.40 3.26 61.45
N HIS A 576 24.23 3.90 61.35
CA HIS A 576 23.40 4.23 62.53
C HIS A 576 22.93 2.97 63.27
N GLN A 577 22.56 1.91 62.54
CA GLN A 577 22.12 0.65 63.15
C GLN A 577 23.27 -0.05 63.88
N VAL A 578 24.49 0.00 63.33
CA VAL A 578 25.70 -0.52 63.99
C VAL A 578 26.02 0.29 65.26
N MET A 579 25.96 1.63 65.20
CA MET A 579 26.20 2.49 66.36
C MET A 579 25.15 2.31 67.46
N SER A 580 23.87 2.13 67.11
CA SER A 580 22.79 1.86 68.08
C SER A 580 22.92 0.51 68.80
N LYS A 581 23.56 -0.48 68.17
CA LYS A 581 23.85 -1.79 68.80
C LYS A 581 25.10 -1.76 69.69
N LEU A 582 25.92 -0.71 69.59
CA LEU A 582 27.19 -0.56 70.31
C LEU A 582 27.08 0.31 71.57
N SER A 583 25.92 0.90 71.91
CA SER A 583 25.71 1.54 73.22
C SER A 583 25.53 0.45 74.29
N PRO A 584 26.50 0.26 75.21
CA PRO A 584 26.43 -0.79 76.21
C PRO A 584 25.60 -0.34 77.40
N VAL A 585 24.80 -1.28 77.90
CA VAL A 585 24.33 -1.35 79.28
C VAL A 585 25.50 -1.05 80.22
N SER A 586 25.44 0.12 80.86
CA SER A 586 26.18 0.49 82.06
C SER A 586 25.32 1.61 82.68
N VAL A 587 24.79 1.53 83.89
CA VAL A 587 25.39 1.09 85.15
C VAL A 587 24.29 0.54 86.08
N SER A 588 24.62 -0.53 86.81
CA SER A 588 23.89 -1.07 87.95
C SER A 588 23.97 -0.16 89.18
N HIS A 589 22.82 0.13 89.81
CA HIS A 589 22.61 -0.05 91.26
C HIS A 589 21.13 -0.04 91.62
#